data_AF-A0A7C5GEB2-F1
#
_entry.id   AF-A0A7C5GEB2-F1
#
_cell.length_a   1.000
_cell.length_b   1.000
_cell.length_c   1.000
_cell.angle_alpha   90.00
_cell.angle_beta   90.00
_cell.angle_gamma   90.00
#
_symmetry.space_group_name_H-M   'P 1'
#
loop_
_entity.id
_entity.type
_entity.pdbx_description
1 polymer ?
#
loop_
_entity_poly.entity_id
_entity_poly.type
_entity_poly.pdbx_seq_one_letter_code
_entity_poly.pdbx_strand_id
1 'polypeptide(L)'
;MKAALAHDTIEAPASAARDPARTQTITRAVVKATSAWKLTNKEAADLFDVPLATWSRMKDGSFKGRLDLDKITRASLIIGIFKGLRLLFNGPLTYGWPKTPNKGPGFNGHPPVQVMIEGGIPAMMAVRQHIDALRGGA
;
A
#
# COMPACT_ATOMS: atom_id res chain seq x y z
N MET A 1 -7.87 46.33 -28.91
CA MET A 1 -6.55 45.66 -28.82
C MET A 1 -6.43 44.97 -27.48
N LYS A 2 -6.20 43.64 -27.53
CA LYS A 2 -5.73 42.70 -26.49
C LYS A 2 -6.38 42.68 -25.10
N ALA A 3 -7.11 41.59 -24.87
CA ALA A 3 -7.33 40.95 -23.59
C ALA A 3 -6.00 40.49 -22.97
N ALA A 4 -5.94 40.54 -21.63
CA ALA A 4 -5.04 39.70 -20.84
C ALA A 4 -5.84 39.22 -19.62
N LEU A 5 -6.53 38.09 -19.78
CA LEU A 5 -7.00 37.28 -18.66
C LEU A 5 -5.74 36.72 -17.99
N ALA A 6 -5.46 37.19 -16.77
CA ALA A 6 -4.51 36.53 -15.90
C ALA A 6 -5.04 35.13 -15.61
N HIS A 7 -4.43 34.12 -16.24
CA HIS A 7 -4.65 32.74 -15.85
C HIS A 7 -4.01 32.55 -14.48
N ASP A 8 -4.83 32.59 -13.42
CA ASP A 8 -4.49 32.00 -12.14
C ASP A 8 -4.16 30.53 -12.39
N THR A 9 -2.87 30.24 -12.50
CA THR A 9 -2.36 28.88 -12.44
C THR A 9 -2.60 28.42 -11.01
N ILE A 10 -3.68 27.67 -10.81
CA ILE A 10 -3.86 26.89 -9.58
C ILE A 10 -2.76 25.82 -9.59
N GLU A 11 -1.60 26.15 -9.03
CA GLU A 11 -0.56 25.18 -8.72
C GLU A 11 -1.13 24.27 -7.62
N ALA A 12 -1.62 23.08 -8.00
CA ALA A 12 -1.92 22.02 -7.03
C ALA A 12 -0.69 21.81 -6.14
N PRO A 13 -0.83 21.66 -4.81
CA PRO A 13 0.30 21.81 -3.91
C PRO A 13 1.28 20.64 -4.10
N ALA A 14 2.33 20.88 -4.88
CA ALA A 14 3.45 19.97 -5.07
C ALA A 14 4.27 19.74 -3.79
N SER A 15 3.88 20.38 -2.67
CA SER A 15 4.53 20.38 -1.36
C SER A 15 4.31 19.09 -0.56
N ALA A 16 3.13 18.45 -0.65
CA ALA A 16 2.82 17.30 0.21
C ALA A 16 3.70 16.06 -0.08
N ALA A 17 4.24 15.91 -1.28
CA ALA A 17 5.15 14.81 -1.65
C ALA A 17 6.63 15.06 -1.28
N ARG A 18 6.93 16.14 -0.54
CA ARG A 18 8.31 16.62 -0.34
C ARG A 18 8.81 16.58 1.11
N ASP A 19 8.00 16.13 2.06
CA ASP A 19 8.31 16.12 3.49
C ASP A 19 8.97 14.81 3.97
N PRO A 20 10.23 14.84 4.47
CA PRO A 20 10.89 13.67 5.07
C PRO A 20 10.11 13.03 6.22
N ALA A 21 9.37 13.80 7.01
CA ALA A 21 8.55 13.27 8.10
C ALA A 21 7.38 12.45 7.56
N ARG A 22 6.76 12.90 6.46
CA ARG A 22 5.73 12.14 5.74
C ARG A 22 6.28 10.82 5.21
N THR A 23 7.45 10.83 4.56
CA THR A 23 8.09 9.59 4.08
C THR A 23 8.31 8.60 5.22
N GLN A 24 8.90 9.03 6.33
CA GLN A 24 9.13 8.16 7.49
C GLN A 24 7.82 7.61 8.07
N THR A 25 6.77 8.43 8.13
CA THR A 25 5.45 8.02 8.61
C THR A 25 4.84 6.93 7.72
N ILE A 26 4.86 7.14 6.41
CA ILE A 26 4.33 6.17 5.43
C ILE A 26 5.11 4.86 5.50
N THR A 27 6.45 4.93 5.45
CA THR A 27 7.31 3.76 5.53
C THR A 27 7.06 2.97 6.82
N ARG A 28 6.97 3.65 7.97
CA ARG A 28 6.68 2.99 9.26
C ARG A 28 5.32 2.30 9.25
N ALA A 29 4.30 2.91 8.67
CA ALA A 29 2.98 2.30 8.57
C ALA A 29 2.99 1.04 7.70
N VAL A 30 3.66 1.08 6.54
CA VAL A 30 3.83 -0.07 5.64
C VAL A 30 4.58 -1.20 6.33
N VAL A 31 5.73 -0.90 6.98
CA VAL A 31 6.52 -1.89 7.74
C VAL A 31 5.69 -2.55 8.84
N LYS A 32 4.89 -1.78 9.58
CA LYS A 32 4.01 -2.34 10.63
C LYS A 32 2.93 -3.25 10.04
N ALA A 33 2.28 -2.85 8.95
CA ALA A 33 1.24 -3.65 8.30
C ALA A 33 1.80 -4.99 7.78
N THR A 34 2.92 -4.96 7.04
CA THR A 34 3.54 -6.17 6.51
C THR A 34 4.10 -7.08 7.61
N SER A 35 4.61 -6.50 8.70
CA SER A 35 5.05 -7.27 9.87
C SER A 35 3.89 -7.93 10.59
N ALA A 36 2.74 -7.26 10.73
CA ALA A 36 1.55 -7.85 11.34
C ALA A 36 1.03 -9.04 10.53
N TRP A 37 1.12 -8.96 9.20
CA TRP A 37 0.82 -10.07 8.28
C TRP A 37 1.87 -11.17 8.24
N LYS A 38 2.95 -11.04 9.04
CA LYS A 38 4.08 -11.98 9.10
C LYS A 38 4.76 -12.21 7.74
N LEU A 39 4.84 -11.17 6.92
CA LEU A 39 5.58 -11.24 5.66
C LEU A 39 7.08 -11.35 5.93
N THR A 40 7.77 -12.14 5.12
CA THR A 40 9.24 -12.10 5.05
C THR A 40 9.72 -10.75 4.53
N ASN A 41 10.99 -10.41 4.77
CA ASN A 41 11.57 -9.18 4.22
C ASN A 41 11.51 -9.17 2.68
N LYS A 42 11.64 -10.33 2.03
CA LYS A 42 11.55 -10.45 0.58
C LYS A 42 10.13 -10.15 0.09
N GLU A 43 9.12 -10.81 0.66
CA GLU A 43 7.72 -10.57 0.30
C GLU A 43 7.31 -9.11 0.52
N ALA A 44 7.75 -8.50 1.62
CA ALA A 44 7.43 -7.11 1.92
C ALA A 44 8.15 -6.13 0.98
N ALA A 45 9.41 -6.41 0.62
CA ALA A 45 10.17 -5.66 -0.38
C ALA A 45 9.52 -5.76 -1.76
N ASP A 46 9.09 -6.96 -2.16
CA ASP A 46 8.43 -7.20 -3.46
C ASP A 46 7.05 -6.54 -3.52
N LEU A 47 6.24 -6.66 -2.45
CA LEU A 47 4.91 -6.03 -2.38
C LEU A 47 5.01 -4.50 -2.48
N PHE A 48 6.03 -3.92 -1.82
CA PHE A 48 6.31 -2.49 -1.88
C PHE A 48 7.15 -2.08 -3.10
N ASP A 49 7.58 -3.05 -3.91
CA ASP A 49 8.38 -2.90 -5.12
C ASP A 49 9.66 -2.07 -4.91
N VAL A 50 10.45 -2.45 -3.90
CA VAL A 50 11.76 -1.85 -3.61
C VAL A 50 12.84 -2.91 -3.52
N PRO A 51 14.11 -2.57 -3.82
CA PRO A 51 15.22 -3.48 -3.56
C PRO A 51 15.27 -3.88 -2.07
N LEU A 52 15.66 -5.13 -1.80
CA LEU A 52 15.72 -5.65 -0.42
C LEU A 52 16.58 -4.78 0.50
N ALA A 53 17.69 -4.23 0.01
CA ALA A 53 18.54 -3.31 0.78
C ALA A 53 17.80 -2.00 1.15
N THR A 54 16.94 -1.49 0.26
CA THR A 54 16.08 -0.34 0.56
C THR A 54 15.02 -0.71 1.59
N TRP A 55 14.41 -1.89 1.47
CA TRP A 55 13.49 -2.40 2.48
C TRP A 55 14.13 -2.53 3.87
N SER A 56 15.38 -3.01 3.96
CA SER A 56 16.12 -3.08 5.23
C SER A 56 16.24 -1.71 5.90
N ARG A 57 16.66 -0.68 5.14
CA ARG A 57 16.73 0.71 5.64
C ARG A 57 15.38 1.30 6.02
N MET A 58 14.32 0.89 5.32
CA MET A 58 12.95 1.28 5.65
C MET A 58 12.51 0.67 6.98
N LYS A 59 12.85 -0.60 7.21
CA LYS A 59 12.52 -1.37 8.41
C LYS A 59 13.27 -0.88 9.65
N ASP A 60 14.54 -0.52 9.52
CA ASP A 60 15.35 0.02 10.63
C ASP A 60 15.14 1.53 10.86
N GLY A 61 14.41 2.22 9.99
CA GLY A 61 14.11 3.66 10.09
C GLY A 61 15.22 4.58 9.58
N SER A 62 16.29 4.05 9.00
CA SER A 62 17.39 4.83 8.42
C SER A 62 17.13 5.35 7.01
N PHE A 63 16.06 4.90 6.35
CA PHE A 63 15.72 5.34 4.99
C PHE A 63 15.49 6.87 4.92
N LYS A 64 16.33 7.55 4.12
CA LYS A 64 16.26 9.00 3.83
C LYS A 64 15.82 9.32 2.40
N GLY A 65 15.41 8.32 1.64
CA GLY A 65 14.97 8.50 0.25
C GLY A 65 13.59 9.15 0.16
N ARG A 66 13.11 9.30 -1.07
CA ARG A 66 11.77 9.82 -1.38
C ARG A 66 10.89 8.67 -1.87
N LEU A 67 9.58 8.81 -1.65
CA LEU A 67 8.58 7.93 -2.24
C LEU A 67 8.00 8.61 -3.47
N ASP A 68 8.05 7.93 -4.61
CA ASP A 68 7.36 8.36 -5.83
C ASP A 68 5.87 7.99 -5.76
N LEU A 69 5.13 8.32 -6.83
CA LEU A 69 3.69 8.08 -6.91
C LEU A 69 3.34 6.58 -6.81
N ASP A 70 4.16 5.69 -7.37
CA ASP A 70 3.94 4.24 -7.28
C ASP A 70 4.03 3.78 -5.82
N LYS A 71 5.07 4.19 -5.09
CA LYS A 71 5.25 3.83 -3.68
C LYS A 71 4.17 4.42 -2.78
N ILE A 72 3.73 5.65 -3.06
CA ILE A 72 2.61 6.26 -2.34
C ILE A 72 1.31 5.48 -2.61
N THR A 73 1.08 5.04 -3.84
CA THR A 73 -0.10 4.24 -4.22
C THR A 73 -0.09 2.88 -3.53
N ARG A 74 1.03 2.15 -3.60
CA ARG A 74 1.21 0.87 -2.90
C ARG A 74 1.02 1.01 -1.39
N ALA A 75 1.58 2.06 -0.78
CA ALA A 75 1.39 2.32 0.64
C ALA A 75 -0.09 2.53 1.00
N SER A 76 -0.80 3.35 0.21
CA SER A 76 -2.24 3.58 0.40
C SER A 76 -3.05 2.28 0.33
N LEU A 77 -2.75 1.42 -0.64
CA LEU A 77 -3.41 0.12 -0.82
C LEU A 77 -3.12 -0.82 0.36
N ILE A 78 -1.85 -0.96 0.78
CA ILE A 78 -1.46 -1.79 1.92
C ILE A 78 -2.18 -1.34 3.20
N ILE A 79 -2.13 -0.04 3.52
CA ILE A 79 -2.75 0.52 4.73
C ILE A 79 -4.27 0.37 4.66
N GLY A 80 -4.85 0.57 3.49
CA GLY A 80 -6.27 0.39 3.24
C GLY A 80 -6.76 -1.03 3.47
N ILE A 81 -6.05 -2.01 2.91
CA ILE A 81 -6.32 -3.45 3.12
C ILE A 81 -6.17 -3.79 4.60
N PHE A 82 -5.10 -3.33 5.25
CA PHE A 82 -4.87 -3.54 6.68
C PHE A 82 -6.04 -3.03 7.54
N LYS A 83 -6.51 -1.80 7.26
CA LYS A 83 -7.68 -1.22 7.93
C LYS A 83 -8.94 -2.03 7.65
N GLY A 84 -9.18 -2.38 6.38
CA GLY A 84 -10.36 -3.14 5.96
C GLY A 84 -10.45 -4.49 6.68
N LEU A 85 -9.35 -5.24 6.74
CA LEU A 85 -9.28 -6.52 7.44
C LEU A 85 -9.60 -6.40 8.95
N ARG A 86 -9.14 -5.33 9.60
CA ARG A 86 -9.44 -5.07 11.02
C ARG A 86 -10.88 -4.68 11.31
N LEU A 87 -11.61 -4.20 10.30
CA LEU A 87 -13.04 -3.92 10.42
C LEU A 87 -13.87 -5.16 10.08
N LEU A 88 -13.38 -6.00 9.16
CA LEU A 88 -14.08 -7.19 8.69
C LEU A 88 -13.95 -8.38 9.66
N PHE A 89 -12.79 -8.57 10.28
CA PHE A 89 -12.50 -9.73 11.12
C PHE A 89 -12.22 -9.33 12.57
N ASN A 90 -12.61 -10.21 13.50
CA ASN A 90 -12.33 -10.12 14.93
C ASN A 90 -11.49 -11.31 15.46
N GLY A 91 -10.88 -12.09 14.56
CA GLY A 91 -10.13 -13.31 14.87
C GLY A 91 -8.79 -13.42 14.12
N PRO A 92 -8.23 -14.63 13.97
CA PRO A 92 -6.90 -14.84 13.35
C PRO A 92 -6.75 -14.23 11.95
N LEU A 93 -7.83 -14.17 11.18
CA LEU A 93 -7.86 -13.61 9.84
C LEU A 93 -7.62 -12.09 9.78
N THR A 94 -7.79 -11.38 10.90
CA THR A 94 -7.47 -9.94 11.02
C THR A 94 -6.07 -9.62 10.50
N TYR A 95 -5.11 -10.50 10.78
CA TYR A 95 -3.73 -10.39 10.31
C TYR A 95 -3.29 -11.57 9.45
N GLY A 96 -3.93 -12.73 9.56
CA GLY A 96 -3.57 -13.94 8.82
C GLY A 96 -4.13 -14.03 7.40
N TRP A 97 -5.18 -13.27 7.07
CA TRP A 97 -5.86 -13.38 5.78
C TRP A 97 -4.94 -13.19 4.56
N PRO A 98 -4.00 -12.22 4.54
CA PRO A 98 -3.10 -12.05 3.39
C PRO A 98 -2.23 -13.26 3.06
N LYS A 99 -1.97 -14.13 4.04
CA LYS A 99 -1.18 -15.37 3.90
C LYS A 99 -2.04 -16.63 3.80
N THR A 100 -3.36 -16.52 3.87
CA THR A 100 -4.27 -17.65 3.83
C THR A 100 -4.69 -17.92 2.38
N PRO A 101 -4.53 -19.14 1.85
CA PRO A 101 -5.05 -19.52 0.53
C PRO A 101 -6.51 -19.09 0.35
N ASN A 102 -6.82 -18.39 -0.74
CA ASN A 102 -8.16 -17.88 -0.98
C ASN A 102 -8.74 -18.47 -2.27
N LYS A 103 -9.92 -19.08 -2.17
CA LYS A 103 -10.65 -19.68 -3.30
C LYS A 103 -11.65 -18.72 -3.96
N GLY A 104 -11.76 -17.50 -3.46
CA GLY A 104 -12.60 -16.47 -4.04
C GLY A 104 -12.15 -16.07 -5.46
N PRO A 105 -13.04 -15.42 -6.23
CA PRO A 105 -12.70 -14.93 -7.57
C PRO A 105 -11.44 -14.07 -7.57
N GLY A 106 -10.55 -14.30 -8.54
CA GLY A 106 -9.31 -13.54 -8.69
C GLY A 106 -8.12 -14.05 -7.87
N PHE A 107 -8.31 -15.03 -6.98
CA PHE A 107 -7.22 -15.58 -6.17
C PHE A 107 -6.70 -16.94 -6.64
N ASN A 108 -7.50 -17.72 -7.38
CA ASN A 108 -7.12 -19.03 -7.92
C ASN A 108 -6.52 -20.00 -6.87
N GLY A 109 -6.94 -19.90 -5.61
CA GLY A 109 -6.39 -20.71 -4.51
C GLY A 109 -5.10 -20.18 -3.90
N HIS A 110 -4.51 -19.12 -4.46
CA HIS A 110 -3.31 -18.50 -3.92
C HIS A 110 -3.61 -17.58 -2.72
N PRO A 111 -2.63 -17.37 -1.82
CA PRO A 111 -2.72 -16.34 -0.81
C PRO A 111 -2.83 -14.94 -1.45
N PRO A 112 -3.66 -14.03 -0.91
CA PRO A 112 -3.80 -12.66 -1.41
C PRO A 112 -2.48 -11.91 -1.58
N VAL A 113 -1.50 -12.10 -0.69
CA VAL A 113 -0.19 -11.44 -0.82
C VAL A 113 0.56 -11.87 -2.06
N GLN A 114 0.46 -13.15 -2.45
CA GLN A 114 1.11 -13.66 -3.65
C GLN A 114 0.51 -12.98 -4.89
N VAL A 115 -0.82 -12.94 -4.97
CA VAL A 115 -1.56 -12.27 -6.06
C VAL A 115 -1.19 -10.79 -6.17
N MET A 116 -1.07 -10.10 -5.03
CA MET A 116 -0.66 -8.69 -5.00
C MET A 116 0.78 -8.47 -5.47
N ILE A 117 1.71 -9.36 -5.10
CA ILE A 117 3.11 -9.28 -5.51
C ILE A 117 3.23 -9.51 -7.03
N GLU A 118 2.61 -10.57 -7.53
CA GLU A 118 2.70 -10.95 -8.95
C GLU A 118 1.97 -9.95 -9.87
N GLY A 119 0.81 -9.45 -9.45
CA GLY A 119 -0.01 -8.54 -10.26
C GLY A 119 0.21 -7.05 -10.00
N GLY A 120 1.08 -6.68 -9.07
CA GLY A 120 1.38 -5.28 -8.75
C GLY A 120 0.18 -4.44 -8.33
N ILE A 121 0.22 -3.13 -8.62
CA ILE A 121 -0.84 -2.17 -8.25
C ILE A 121 -2.25 -2.62 -8.71
N PRO A 122 -2.47 -3.08 -9.97
CA PRO A 122 -3.78 -3.53 -10.42
C PRO A 122 -4.37 -4.65 -9.54
N ALA A 123 -3.56 -5.65 -9.18
CA ALA A 123 -4.00 -6.72 -8.29
C ALA A 123 -4.22 -6.22 -6.86
N MET A 124 -3.36 -5.35 -6.34
CA MET A 124 -3.56 -4.71 -5.04
C MET A 124 -4.86 -3.90 -4.97
N MET A 125 -5.24 -3.21 -6.05
CA MET A 125 -6.53 -2.53 -6.15
C MET A 125 -7.70 -3.51 -6.14
N ALA A 126 -7.63 -4.60 -6.90
CA ALA A 126 -8.67 -5.63 -6.91
C ALA A 126 -8.83 -6.29 -5.53
N VAL A 127 -7.73 -6.60 -4.84
CA VAL A 127 -7.77 -7.13 -3.46
C VAL A 127 -8.38 -6.12 -2.50
N ARG A 128 -8.05 -4.82 -2.62
CA ARG A 128 -8.66 -3.78 -1.81
C ARG A 128 -10.16 -3.68 -2.04
N GLN A 129 -10.61 -3.71 -3.30
CA GLN A 129 -12.02 -3.70 -3.66
C GLN A 129 -12.75 -4.94 -3.12
N HIS A 130 -12.14 -6.11 -3.19
CA HIS A 130 -12.69 -7.33 -2.60
C HIS A 130 -12.95 -7.18 -1.10
N ILE A 131 -11.99 -6.63 -0.34
CA ILE A 131 -12.18 -6.35 1.09
C ILE A 131 -13.24 -5.29 1.34
N ASP A 132 -13.26 -4.23 0.53
CA ASP A 132 -14.26 -3.16 0.63
C ASP A 132 -15.69 -3.68 0.38
N ALA A 133 -15.88 -4.56 -0.60
CA ALA A 133 -17.16 -5.21 -0.88
C ALA A 133 -17.63 -6.10 0.27
N LEU A 134 -16.73 -6.88 0.88
CA LEU A 134 -17.07 -7.75 2.03
C LEU A 134 -17.52 -6.98 3.27
N ARG A 135 -17.04 -5.74 3.47
CA ARG A 135 -17.50 -4.86 4.56
C ARG A 135 -18.75 -4.04 4.22
N GLY A 136 -19.39 -4.28 3.08
CA GLY A 136 -20.56 -3.54 2.61
C GLY A 136 -20.23 -2.15 2.02
N GLY A 137 -18.98 -1.90 1.63
CA GLY A 137 -18.60 -0.69 0.89
C GLY A 137 -18.70 -0.92 -0.62
N ALA A 138 -19.52 -0.11 -1.29
CA ALA A 138 -19.46 0.09 -2.74
C ALA A 138 -18.35 1.07 -3.11
#